data_AF-A0A160U419-F1
#
_entry.id   AF-A0A160U419-F1
#
_cell.length_a   1.000
_cell.length_b   1.000
_cell.length_c   1.000
_cell.angle_alpha   90.00
_cell.angle_beta   90.00
_cell.angle_gamma   90.00
#
_symmetry.space_group_name_H-M   'P 1'
#
loop_
_entity.id
_entity.type
_entity.pdbx_description
1 polymer ?
#
loop_
_entity_poly.entity_id
_entity_poly.type
_entity_poly.pdbx_seq_one_letter_code
_entity_poly.pdbx_strand_id
1 'polypeptide(L)'
;MAADTSPDDQLDIQDGFTGGKLFDTVFARGMALVEETASYLDGPGREAATTLPREAGLTYSAWSMELTTRLMQAASWLVMQKAVRDGEMRRDEAAARKYRIRREEPALDAAAQQGLGLPTRFLDLVARSEALFEQICRLDDALYGQSRKPMAANPVIDQISQLQRAAETGAFDPLMVWHRAK
;
A
#
# COMPACT_ATOMS: atom_id res chain seq x y z
N MET A 1 -31.84 -1.47 -16.48
CA MET A 1 -31.32 -0.13 -16.15
C MET A 1 -30.04 -0.35 -15.36
N ALA A 2 -28.90 -0.43 -16.04
CA ALA A 2 -27.59 -0.53 -15.39
C ALA A 2 -27.07 0.90 -15.21
N ALA A 3 -26.75 1.27 -13.98
CA ALA A 3 -26.20 2.58 -13.66
C ALA A 3 -24.81 2.68 -14.29
N ASP A 4 -24.68 3.62 -15.22
CA ASP A 4 -23.44 4.04 -15.84
C ASP A 4 -22.69 4.90 -14.81
N THR A 5 -21.80 4.28 -14.03
CA THR A 5 -20.92 5.03 -13.12
C THR A 5 -19.91 5.79 -13.97
N SER A 6 -20.16 7.08 -14.12
CA SER A 6 -19.31 7.99 -14.90
C SER A 6 -17.88 8.03 -14.31
N PRO A 7 -16.84 8.14 -15.16
CA PRO A 7 -15.44 8.19 -14.72
C PRO A 7 -15.11 9.37 -13.78
N ASP A 8 -15.94 10.43 -13.77
CA ASP A 8 -15.81 11.58 -12.86
C ASP A 8 -16.12 11.22 -11.39
N ASP A 9 -16.96 10.23 -11.13
CA ASP A 9 -17.36 9.81 -9.78
C ASP A 9 -16.21 9.05 -9.06
N GLN A 10 -15.30 8.46 -9.84
CA GLN A 10 -14.14 7.72 -9.33
C GLN A 10 -12.98 8.66 -8.96
N LEU A 11 -12.93 9.86 -9.55
CA LEU A 11 -12.01 10.93 -9.20
C LEU A 11 -12.40 11.59 -7.87
N ASP A 12 -13.71 11.75 -7.60
CA ASP A 12 -14.22 12.40 -6.38
C ASP A 12 -14.01 11.55 -5.11
N ILE A 13 -14.09 10.22 -5.20
CA ILE A 13 -13.79 9.31 -4.08
C ILE A 13 -12.28 9.32 -3.76
N GLN A 14 -11.42 9.48 -4.77
CA GLN A 14 -9.96 9.56 -4.59
C GLN A 14 -9.52 10.91 -4.02
N ASP A 15 -10.16 12.01 -4.42
CA ASP A 15 -9.92 13.36 -3.86
C ASP A 15 -10.54 13.54 -2.46
N GLY A 16 -11.65 12.86 -2.16
CA GLY A 16 -12.22 12.78 -0.81
C GLY A 16 -11.39 11.93 0.17
N PHE A 17 -10.70 10.88 -0.29
CA PHE A 17 -9.85 10.02 0.53
C PHE A 17 -8.42 10.57 0.71
N THR A 18 -7.91 11.32 -0.27
CA THR A 18 -6.79 12.27 -0.06
C THR A 18 -7.20 13.54 0.68
N GLY A 19 -8.48 13.64 1.10
CA GLY A 19 -9.02 14.70 1.94
C GLY A 19 -8.20 14.85 3.22
N GLY A 20 -7.47 15.96 3.31
CA GLY A 20 -6.28 16.15 4.17
C GLY A 20 -6.38 15.69 5.62
N LYS A 21 -7.56 15.61 6.22
CA LYS A 21 -7.76 15.22 7.64
C LYS A 21 -7.27 13.80 7.97
N LEU A 22 -7.52 12.81 7.10
CA LEU A 22 -7.05 11.43 7.35
C LEU A 22 -5.53 11.39 7.28
N PHE A 23 -4.95 11.97 6.23
CA PHE A 23 -3.52 12.04 6.03
C PHE A 23 -2.82 12.80 7.17
N ASP A 24 -3.32 13.97 7.57
CA ASP A 24 -2.77 14.77 8.68
C ASP A 24 -2.74 13.96 9.98
N THR A 25 -3.80 13.19 10.25
CA THR A 25 -3.86 12.30 11.42
C THR A 25 -2.80 11.21 11.36
N VAL A 26 -2.63 10.56 10.21
CA VAL A 26 -1.62 9.51 10.02
C VAL A 26 -0.20 10.07 10.05
N PHE A 27 0.02 11.24 9.45
CA PHE A 27 1.28 11.96 9.44
C PHE A 27 1.70 12.33 10.87
N ALA A 28 0.82 13.00 11.62
CA ALA A 28 1.08 13.38 13.01
C ALA A 28 1.34 12.15 13.89
N ARG A 29 0.53 11.09 13.76
CA ARG A 29 0.73 9.84 14.48
C ARG A 29 2.05 9.15 14.11
N GLY A 30 2.42 9.18 12.83
CA GLY A 30 3.67 8.62 12.34
C GLY A 30 4.89 9.35 12.91
N MET A 31 4.91 10.69 12.85
CA MET A 31 5.99 11.49 13.41
C MET A 31 6.09 11.33 14.93
N ALA A 32 4.96 11.32 15.64
CA ALA A 32 4.92 11.09 17.08
C ALA A 32 5.48 9.71 17.46
N LEU A 33 5.16 8.67 16.69
CA LEU A 33 5.68 7.33 16.95
C LEU A 33 7.20 7.22 16.70
N VAL A 34 7.71 7.92 15.69
CA VAL A 34 9.17 8.02 15.43
C VAL A 34 9.87 8.67 16.63
N GLU A 35 9.35 9.81 17.11
CA GLU A 35 9.89 10.54 18.25
C GLU A 35 9.83 9.72 19.55
N GLU A 36 8.70 9.07 19.81
CA GLU A 36 8.52 8.22 20.99
C GLU A 36 9.47 7.03 20.97
N THR A 37 9.68 6.42 19.80
CA THR A 37 10.61 5.30 19.62
C THR A 37 12.05 5.73 19.82
N ALA A 38 12.48 6.86 19.24
CA ALA A 38 13.82 7.40 19.44
C ALA A 38 14.07 7.70 20.92
N SER A 39 13.13 8.40 21.57
CA SER A 39 13.21 8.71 23.00
C SER A 39 13.25 7.45 23.88
N TYR A 40 12.55 6.39 23.49
CA TYR A 40 12.62 5.12 24.20
C TYR A 40 13.98 4.44 24.02
N LEU A 41 14.45 4.27 22.78
CA LEU A 41 15.68 3.54 22.48
C LEU A 41 16.92 4.23 23.06
N ASP A 42 16.95 5.57 23.06
CA ASP A 42 18.08 6.34 23.59
C ASP A 42 18.09 6.42 25.13
N GLY A 43 16.95 6.20 25.78
CA GLY A 43 16.80 6.26 27.23
C GLY A 43 16.38 4.91 27.85
N PRO A 44 15.12 4.76 28.29
CA PRO A 44 14.68 3.58 29.05
C PRO A 44 14.89 2.22 28.35
N GLY A 45 14.86 2.19 27.01
CA GLY A 45 15.12 1.00 26.22
C GLY A 45 16.56 0.52 26.33
N ARG A 46 17.53 1.44 26.41
CA ARG A 46 18.93 1.12 26.61
C ARG A 46 19.17 0.49 27.98
N GLU A 47 18.57 1.04 29.04
CA GLU A 47 18.64 0.48 30.39
C GLU A 47 18.00 -0.90 30.43
N ALA A 48 16.79 -1.04 29.87
CA ALA A 48 16.08 -2.31 29.82
C ALA A 48 16.94 -3.38 29.14
N ALA A 49 17.54 -3.06 27.99
CA ALA A 49 18.39 -3.97 27.21
C ALA A 49 19.56 -4.56 28.01
N THR A 50 20.15 -3.81 28.96
CA THR A 50 21.28 -4.30 29.77
C THR A 50 20.90 -5.38 30.79
N THR A 51 19.63 -5.43 31.18
CA THR A 51 19.12 -6.36 32.20
C THR A 51 18.47 -7.61 31.60
N LEU A 52 18.36 -7.67 30.27
CA LEU A 52 17.69 -8.77 29.58
C LEU A 52 18.51 -10.07 29.64
N PRO A 53 17.83 -11.22 29.77
CA PRO A 53 18.43 -12.51 29.47
C PRO A 53 19.02 -12.54 28.05
N ARG A 54 20.05 -13.37 27.83
CA ARG A 54 20.77 -13.43 26.54
C ARG A 54 19.85 -13.57 25.33
N GLU A 55 18.87 -14.46 25.38
CA GLU A 55 17.93 -14.69 24.28
C GLU A 55 17.06 -13.45 24.01
N ALA A 56 16.44 -12.89 25.06
CA ALA A 56 15.64 -11.67 24.96
C ALA A 56 16.46 -10.47 24.48
N GLY A 57 17.73 -10.36 24.88
CA GLY A 57 18.64 -9.30 24.45
C GLY A 57 19.01 -9.39 22.96
N LEU A 58 19.20 -10.60 22.43
CA LEU A 58 19.40 -10.82 20.99
C LEU A 58 18.16 -10.43 20.19
N THR A 59 16.98 -10.87 20.63
CA THR A 59 15.71 -10.49 19.98
C THR A 59 15.47 -8.99 20.04
N TYR A 60 15.69 -8.37 21.20
CA TYR A 60 15.55 -6.92 21.37
C TYR A 60 16.46 -6.15 20.40
N SER A 61 17.72 -6.58 20.25
CA SER A 61 18.68 -5.92 19.36
C SER A 61 18.25 -6.02 17.90
N ALA A 62 17.85 -7.21 17.44
CA ALA A 62 17.36 -7.43 16.08
C ALA A 62 16.09 -6.60 15.81
N TRP A 63 15.10 -6.70 16.69
CA TRP A 63 13.79 -6.05 16.51
C TRP A 63 13.89 -4.53 16.64
N SER A 64 14.86 -3.99 17.40
CA SER A 64 15.07 -2.54 17.49
C SER A 64 15.59 -1.97 16.17
N MET A 65 16.50 -2.67 15.49
CA MET A 65 16.99 -2.26 14.17
C MET A 65 15.86 -2.35 13.13
N GLU A 66 15.06 -3.39 13.19
CA GLU A 66 13.93 -3.59 12.29
C GLU A 66 12.84 -2.52 12.50
N LEU A 67 12.50 -2.25 13.76
CA LEU A 67 11.58 -1.18 14.17
C LEU A 67 12.03 0.18 13.62
N THR A 68 13.29 0.56 13.81
CA THR A 68 13.80 1.86 13.34
C THR A 68 13.82 1.93 11.81
N THR A 69 14.23 0.87 11.13
CA THR A 69 14.21 0.80 9.66
C THR A 69 12.79 0.96 9.12
N ARG A 70 11.82 0.24 9.69
CA ARG A 70 10.41 0.33 9.31
C ARG A 70 9.83 1.72 9.52
N LEU A 71 10.10 2.33 10.67
CA LEU A 71 9.64 3.68 10.98
C LEU A 71 10.26 4.71 10.03
N MET A 72 11.53 4.54 9.66
CA MET A 72 12.19 5.41 8.69
C MET A 72 11.57 5.30 7.29
N GLN A 73 11.26 4.08 6.84
CA GLN A 73 10.56 3.85 5.57
C GLN A 73 9.17 4.49 5.57
N ALA A 74 8.41 4.30 6.65
CA ALA A 74 7.10 4.92 6.84
C ALA A 74 7.19 6.45 6.84
N ALA A 75 8.14 7.02 7.59
CA ALA A 75 8.38 8.46 7.65
C ALA A 75 8.73 9.05 6.28
N SER A 76 9.61 8.38 5.54
CA SER A 76 10.02 8.80 4.19
C SER A 76 8.82 8.88 3.24
N TRP A 77 7.94 7.87 3.27
CA TRP A 77 6.71 7.88 2.49
C TRP A 77 5.76 9.01 2.91
N LEU A 78 5.59 9.24 4.21
CA LEU A 78 4.72 10.31 4.74
C LEU A 78 5.22 11.70 4.34
N VAL A 79 6.52 11.96 4.42
CA VAL A 79 7.12 13.23 3.99
C VAL A 79 6.95 13.43 2.49
N MET A 80 7.16 12.37 1.71
CA MET A 80 6.95 12.40 0.27
C MET A 80 5.49 12.75 -0.10
N GLN A 81 4.50 12.13 0.56
CA GLN A 81 3.10 12.47 0.34
C GLN A 81 2.75 13.90 0.76
N LYS A 82 3.37 14.39 1.83
CA LYS A 82 3.22 15.79 2.23
C LYS A 82 3.71 16.73 1.13
N ALA A 83 4.86 16.45 0.51
CA ALA A 83 5.37 17.24 -0.62
C ALA A 83 4.43 17.19 -1.83
N VAL A 84 3.82 16.04 -2.12
CA VAL A 84 2.80 15.92 -3.20
C VAL A 84 1.59 16.79 -2.91
N ARG A 85 1.08 16.74 -1.67
CA ARG A 85 -0.09 17.50 -1.24
C ARG A 85 0.18 19.01 -1.22
N ASP A 86 1.35 19.41 -0.77
CA ASP A 86 1.76 20.81 -0.69
C ASP A 86 2.11 21.38 -2.10
N GLY A 87 2.03 20.55 -3.15
CA GLY A 87 2.26 20.93 -4.55
C GLY A 87 3.73 21.00 -4.95
N GLU A 88 4.64 20.60 -4.07
CA GLU A 88 6.09 20.59 -4.29
C GLU A 88 6.54 19.40 -5.15
N MET A 89 5.73 18.34 -5.24
CA MET A 89 6.00 17.16 -6.06
C MET A 89 4.78 16.72 -6.88
N ARG A 90 4.98 16.32 -8.14
CA ARG A 90 3.89 15.84 -9.00
C ARG A 90 3.44 14.44 -8.57
N ARG A 91 2.13 14.16 -8.63
CA ARG A 91 1.57 12.83 -8.31
C ARG A 91 2.19 11.70 -9.17
N ASP A 92 2.47 11.95 -10.44
CA ASP A 92 3.11 10.96 -11.32
C ASP A 92 4.54 10.61 -10.88
N GLU A 93 5.26 11.58 -10.31
CA GLU A 93 6.60 11.36 -9.78
C GLU A 93 6.56 10.52 -8.50
N ALA A 94 5.55 10.77 -7.66
CA ALA A 94 5.26 9.99 -6.46
C ALA A 94 4.93 8.52 -6.76
N ALA A 95 4.33 8.24 -7.92
CA ALA A 95 4.00 6.87 -8.34
C ALA A 95 5.23 6.03 -8.73
N ALA A 96 6.43 6.63 -8.80
CA ALA A 96 7.65 5.92 -9.12
C ALA A 96 7.96 4.84 -8.08
N ARG A 97 8.49 3.69 -8.53
CA ARG A 97 8.82 2.55 -7.66
C ARG A 97 9.70 2.89 -6.46
N LYS A 98 10.59 3.88 -6.59
CA LYS A 98 11.48 4.34 -5.50
C LYS A 98 10.75 4.95 -4.30
N TYR A 99 9.51 5.41 -4.49
CA TYR A 99 8.69 6.04 -3.45
C TYR A 99 7.53 5.18 -2.98
N ARG A 100 7.37 3.99 -3.58
CA ARG A 100 6.36 3.01 -3.19
C ARG A 100 6.82 2.28 -1.93
N ILE A 101 5.95 2.15 -0.95
CA ILE A 101 6.23 1.41 0.27
C ILE A 101 5.63 0.02 0.16
N ARG A 102 6.43 -1.01 0.44
CA ARG A 102 6.00 -2.40 0.42
C ARG A 102 6.59 -3.15 1.58
N ARG A 103 5.86 -4.15 2.07
CA ARG A 103 6.38 -5.08 3.05
C ARG A 103 7.32 -6.06 2.35
N GLU A 104 8.60 -5.97 2.66
CA GLU A 104 9.63 -6.92 2.20
C GLU A 104 9.85 -8.04 3.22
N GLU A 105 9.77 -7.70 4.51
CA GLU A 105 10.01 -8.60 5.63
C GLU A 105 8.69 -9.07 6.28
N PRO A 106 8.67 -10.27 6.90
CA PRO A 106 7.52 -10.72 7.69
C PRO A 106 7.14 -9.71 8.77
N ALA A 107 5.86 -9.67 9.15
CA ALA A 107 5.42 -8.81 10.25
C ALA A 107 5.98 -9.30 11.58
N LEU A 108 6.41 -8.35 12.43
CA LEU A 108 6.79 -8.65 13.80
C LEU A 108 5.55 -8.96 14.64
N ASP A 109 5.48 -10.20 15.14
CA ASP A 109 4.42 -10.59 16.05
C ASP A 109 4.79 -10.26 17.51
N ALA A 110 4.47 -9.04 17.91
CA ALA A 110 4.68 -8.58 19.28
C ALA A 110 3.93 -9.44 20.32
N ALA A 111 2.80 -10.05 19.96
CA ALA A 111 2.03 -10.91 20.87
C ALA A 111 2.76 -12.23 21.13
N ALA A 112 3.38 -12.83 20.11
CA ALA A 112 4.19 -14.04 20.25
C ALA A 112 5.40 -13.86 21.17
N GLN A 113 5.88 -12.62 21.33
CA GLN A 113 7.02 -12.28 22.19
C GLN A 113 6.62 -11.84 23.61
N GLN A 114 5.31 -11.78 23.92
CA GLN A 114 4.84 -11.44 25.26
C GLN A 114 5.25 -12.52 26.26
N GLY A 115 5.82 -12.11 27.40
CA GLY A 115 6.26 -13.02 28.45
C GLY A 115 7.63 -13.68 28.21
N LEU A 116 8.28 -13.45 27.07
CA LEU A 116 9.61 -13.98 26.76
C LEU A 116 10.77 -13.09 27.25
N GLY A 117 10.50 -12.24 28.24
CA GLY A 117 11.49 -11.33 28.85
C GLY A 117 11.65 -9.97 28.16
N LEU A 118 11.02 -9.73 27.01
CA LEU A 118 11.05 -8.44 26.34
C LEU A 118 10.24 -7.37 27.11
N PRO A 119 10.69 -6.10 27.14
CA PRO A 119 9.96 -5.04 27.85
C PRO A 119 8.60 -4.77 27.21
N THR A 120 7.54 -4.66 28.02
CA THR A 120 6.17 -4.40 27.52
C THR A 120 6.08 -3.14 26.68
N ARG A 121 6.78 -2.06 27.08
CA ARG A 121 6.83 -0.81 26.31
C ARG A 121 7.45 -0.99 24.92
N PHE A 122 8.48 -1.83 24.80
CA PHE A 122 9.09 -2.13 23.50
C PHE A 122 8.11 -2.88 22.59
N LEU A 123 7.41 -3.88 23.13
CA LEU A 123 6.40 -4.64 22.39
C LEU A 123 5.23 -3.75 21.93
N ASP A 124 4.82 -2.77 22.73
CA ASP A 124 3.80 -1.78 22.35
C ASP A 124 4.27 -0.89 21.18
N LEU A 125 5.51 -0.41 21.22
CA LEU A 125 6.11 0.35 20.11
C LEU A 125 6.15 -0.48 18.82
N VAL A 126 6.57 -1.74 18.92
CA VAL A 126 6.59 -2.68 17.78
C VAL A 126 5.18 -2.86 17.21
N ALA A 127 4.19 -3.17 18.04
CA ALA A 127 2.80 -3.37 17.60
C ALA A 127 2.21 -2.13 16.92
N ARG A 128 2.44 -0.94 17.49
CA ARG A 128 1.98 0.33 16.90
C ARG A 128 2.70 0.65 15.60
N SER A 129 4.00 0.32 15.49
CA SER A 129 4.76 0.49 14.24
C SER A 129 4.24 -0.41 13.12
N GLU A 130 3.86 -1.64 13.45
CA GLU A 130 3.31 -2.61 12.50
C GLU A 130 1.94 -2.13 11.98
N ALA A 131 1.06 -1.70 12.89
CA ALA A 131 -0.25 -1.17 12.53
C ALA A 131 -0.14 0.09 11.66
N LEU A 132 0.81 0.99 11.98
CA LEU A 132 1.09 2.17 11.17
C LEU A 132 1.58 1.78 9.78
N PHE A 133 2.59 0.91 9.70
CA PHE A 133 3.17 0.49 8.43
C PHE A 133 2.15 -0.20 7.52
N GLU A 134 1.34 -1.10 8.08
CA GLU A 134 0.27 -1.76 7.33
C GLU A 134 -0.77 -0.75 6.81
N GLN A 135 -1.16 0.23 7.63
CA GLN A 135 -2.05 1.29 7.20
C GLN A 135 -1.46 2.12 6.07
N ILE A 136 -0.16 2.43 6.12
CA ILE A 136 0.53 3.17 5.05
C ILE A 136 0.61 2.32 3.77
N CYS A 137 0.92 1.02 3.85
CA CYS A 137 0.89 0.14 2.67
C CYS A 137 -0.50 0.11 2.01
N ARG A 138 -1.57 -0.02 2.80
CA ARG A 138 -2.94 0.04 2.26
C ARG A 138 -3.25 1.38 1.60
N LEU A 139 -2.75 2.47 2.18
CA LEU A 139 -2.92 3.82 1.63
C LEU A 139 -2.13 3.97 0.33
N ASP A 140 -0.89 3.50 0.27
CA ASP A 140 -0.07 3.49 -0.94
C ASP A 140 -0.72 2.68 -2.08
N ASP A 141 -1.30 1.52 -1.76
CA ASP A 141 -2.05 0.70 -2.73
C ASP A 141 -3.37 1.33 -3.16
N ALA A 142 -4.07 2.02 -2.26
CA ALA A 142 -5.25 2.79 -2.62
C ALA A 142 -4.90 3.98 -3.54
N LEU A 143 -3.75 4.62 -3.35
CA LEU A 143 -3.35 5.79 -4.13
C LEU A 143 -2.75 5.46 -5.50
N TYR A 144 -1.91 4.42 -5.58
CA TYR A 144 -1.23 4.08 -6.85
C TYR A 144 -1.39 2.62 -7.31
N GLY A 145 -2.10 1.78 -6.55
CA GLY A 145 -2.34 0.37 -6.90
C GLY A 145 -3.40 0.16 -7.98
N GLN A 146 -4.32 1.13 -8.21
CA GLN A 146 -5.31 1.01 -9.28
C GLN A 146 -4.77 1.21 -10.70
N SER A 147 -3.56 1.76 -10.87
CA SER A 147 -2.96 1.99 -12.20
C SER A 147 -2.54 0.71 -12.94
N ARG A 148 -2.78 -0.48 -12.36
CA ARG A 148 -2.47 -1.77 -12.99
C ARG A 148 -3.51 -2.86 -12.72
N LYS A 149 -4.80 -2.55 -12.85
CA LYS A 149 -5.68 -3.59 -13.41
C LYS A 149 -5.48 -3.52 -14.92
N PRO A 150 -4.83 -4.49 -15.59
CA PRO A 150 -5.06 -4.59 -17.03
C PRO A 150 -6.56 -4.68 -17.15
N MET A 151 -7.16 -3.71 -17.85
CA MET A 151 -8.58 -3.75 -18.23
C MET A 151 -8.80 -5.19 -18.68
N ALA A 152 -9.51 -5.98 -17.88
CA ALA A 152 -9.70 -7.40 -18.20
C ALA A 152 -10.28 -7.38 -19.61
N ALA A 153 -9.55 -8.00 -20.56
CA ALA A 153 -9.93 -7.98 -21.97
C ALA A 153 -11.43 -8.26 -22.02
N ASN A 154 -12.21 -7.24 -22.42
CA ASN A 154 -13.65 -7.32 -22.31
C ASN A 154 -14.07 -8.37 -23.35
N PRO A 155 -14.44 -9.59 -22.91
CA PRO A 155 -14.60 -10.71 -23.83
C PRO A 155 -15.72 -10.41 -24.84
N VAL A 156 -16.66 -9.54 -24.48
CA VAL A 156 -17.74 -9.07 -25.35
C VAL A 156 -17.22 -8.16 -26.45
N ILE A 157 -16.28 -7.26 -26.15
CA ILE A 157 -15.65 -6.39 -27.18
C ILE A 157 -14.81 -7.22 -28.14
N ASP A 158 -14.08 -8.22 -27.64
CA ASP A 158 -13.32 -9.14 -28.49
C ASP A 158 -14.25 -9.98 -29.37
N GLN A 159 -15.39 -10.45 -28.84
CA GLN A 159 -16.41 -11.17 -29.59
C GLN A 159 -17.08 -10.30 -30.66
N ILE A 160 -17.43 -9.05 -30.34
CA ILE A 160 -18.00 -8.09 -31.30
C ILE A 160 -17.00 -7.81 -32.43
N SER A 161 -15.72 -7.62 -32.09
CA SER A 161 -14.66 -7.35 -33.06
C SER A 161 -14.36 -8.58 -33.96
N GLN A 162 -14.57 -9.80 -33.46
CA GLN A 162 -14.49 -11.02 -34.26
C GLN A 162 -15.69 -11.17 -35.19
N LEU A 163 -16.91 -10.86 -34.70
CA LEU A 163 -18.12 -10.88 -35.52
C LEU A 163 -18.08 -9.85 -36.64
N GLN A 164 -17.57 -8.64 -36.38
CA GLN A 164 -17.37 -7.61 -37.40
C GLN A 164 -16.40 -8.06 -38.50
N ARG A 165 -15.26 -8.65 -38.12
CA ARG A 165 -14.31 -9.21 -39.09
C ARG A 165 -14.90 -10.38 -39.91
N ALA A 166 -15.70 -11.24 -39.27
CA ALA A 166 -16.40 -12.33 -39.97
C ALA A 166 -17.46 -11.78 -40.94
N ALA A 167 -18.16 -10.70 -40.58
CA ALA A 167 -19.11 -10.04 -41.45
C ALA A 167 -18.45 -9.37 -42.67
N GLU A 168 -17.30 -8.72 -42.48
CA GLU A 168 -16.52 -8.10 -43.56
C GLU A 168 -15.94 -9.13 -44.55
N THR A 169 -15.67 -10.35 -44.10
CA THR A 169 -15.19 -11.46 -44.94
C THR A 169 -16.31 -12.23 -45.63
N GLY A 170 -17.56 -11.74 -45.56
CA GLY A 170 -18.71 -12.30 -46.28
C GLY A 170 -19.28 -13.58 -45.65
N ALA A 171 -18.94 -13.90 -44.40
CA ALA A 171 -19.44 -15.11 -43.72
C ALA A 171 -20.97 -15.15 -43.56
N PHE A 172 -21.64 -13.99 -43.66
CA PHE A 172 -23.09 -13.84 -43.60
C PHE A 172 -23.73 -13.45 -44.93
N ASP A 173 -23.02 -13.58 -46.06
CA ASP A 173 -23.59 -13.29 -47.38
C ASP A 173 -24.62 -14.38 -47.76
N PRO A 174 -25.93 -14.05 -47.83
CA PRO A 174 -26.97 -15.05 -48.08
C PRO A 174 -26.89 -15.66 -49.48
N LEU A 175 -26.12 -15.09 -50.41
CA LEU A 175 -25.92 -15.63 -51.76
C LEU A 175 -24.85 -16.74 -51.82
N MET A 176 -23.96 -16.83 -50.81
CA MET A 176 -22.91 -17.87 -50.75
C MET A 176 -23.47 -19.28 -50.52
N VAL A 177 -24.60 -19.41 -49.81
CA VAL A 177 -25.21 -20.72 -49.48
C VAL A 177 -25.76 -21.42 -50.74
N TRP A 178 -26.16 -20.65 -51.76
CA TRP A 178 -26.75 -21.18 -52.99
C TRP A 178 -25.73 -21.64 -54.03
N HIS A 179 -24.47 -21.22 -53.92
CA HIS A 179 -23.41 -21.60 -54.86
C HIS A 179 -22.80 -22.99 -54.61
N ARG A 180 -23.12 -23.65 -53.50
CA ARG A 180 -22.57 -24.96 -53.11
C ARG A 180 -23.45 -26.16 -53.50
N ALA A 181 -24.61 -25.91 -54.10
CA ALA A 181 -25.50 -26.95 -54.61
C ALA A 181 -25.40 -27.03 -56.14
N LYS A 182 -24.32 -27.61 -56.65
CA LYS A 182 -24.27 -28.14 -58.02
C LYS A 182 -23.29 -29.30 -58.12
#